data_AF-A0A0Q0YYQ9-F1
#
_entry.id   AF-A0A0Q0YYQ9-F1
#
_cell.length_a   1.000
_cell.length_b   1.000
_cell.length_c   1.000
_cell.angle_alpha   90.00
_cell.angle_beta   90.00
_cell.angle_gamma   90.00
#
_symmetry.space_group_name_H-M   'P 1'
#
loop_
_entity.id
_entity.type
_entity.pdbx_description
1 polymer ?
#
loop_
_entity_poly.entity_id
_entity_poly.type
_entity_poly.pdbx_seq_one_letter_code
_entity_poly.pdbx_strand_id
1 'polypeptide(L)' 'MIFVKVMVIQLEAWSPLMQGRLLDDPVLVEIANKYNKSTAQIIIRWDLQTGVVTIPKSVKPHRIAENADVFDFELSQ' A
#
# COMPACT_ATOMS: atom_id res chain seq x y z
N MET A 1 -18.50 3.39 -3.09
CA MET A 1 -17.44 2.82 -3.95
C MET A 1 -17.95 2.36 -5.32
N ILE A 2 -18.97 3.04 -5.91
CA ILE A 2 -19.59 2.64 -7.19
C ILE A 2 -19.48 3.75 -8.27
N PHE A 3 -19.13 4.98 -7.90
CA PHE A 3 -19.27 6.14 -8.78
C PHE A 3 -18.09 6.45 -9.73
N VAL A 4 -16.90 5.87 -9.52
CA VAL A 4 -15.67 6.31 -10.22
C VAL A 4 -15.38 5.52 -11.51
N LYS A 5 -16.10 4.42 -11.77
CA LYS A 5 -15.76 3.49 -12.87
C LYS A 5 -16.18 3.95 -14.28
N VAL A 6 -16.89 5.06 -14.41
CA VAL A 6 -17.48 5.52 -15.69
C VAL A 6 -16.60 6.54 -16.44
N MET A 7 -15.59 7.10 -15.79
CA MET A 7 -14.61 7.99 -16.42
C MET A 7 -13.23 7.38 -16.24
N VAL A 8 -12.37 7.44 -17.25
CA VAL A 8 -10.99 6.94 -17.22
C VAL A 8 -10.15 7.79 -16.25
N ILE A 9 -10.41 7.63 -14.95
CA ILE A 9 -9.80 8.33 -13.84
C ILE A 9 -9.12 7.25 -13.00
N GLN A 10 -7.80 7.19 -13.11
CA GLN A 10 -6.96 6.39 -12.23
C GLN A 10 -7.01 7.02 -10.84
N LEU A 11 -7.33 6.21 -9.83
CA LEU A 11 -7.33 6.68 -8.46
C LEU A 11 -5.85 6.77 -8.02
N GLU A 12 -5.37 7.99 -7.81
CA GLU A 12 -4.04 8.22 -7.23
C GLU A 12 -4.23 8.50 -5.74
N ALA A 13 -3.75 7.60 -4.88
CA ALA A 13 -3.77 7.82 -3.44
C ALA A 13 -2.72 8.87 -3.06
N TRP A 14 -3.14 10.12 -2.83
CA TRP A 14 -2.26 11.14 -2.26
C TRP A 14 -2.10 10.88 -0.75
N SER A 15 -0.90 10.47 -0.33
CA SER A 15 -0.56 10.09 1.05
C SER A 15 -1.22 8.78 1.54
N PRO A 16 -0.92 7.63 0.92
CA PRO A 16 -1.55 6.34 1.25
C PRO A 16 -1.26 5.86 2.67
N LEU A 17 -0.23 6.42 3.32
CA LEU A 17 0.16 6.09 4.68
C LEU A 17 -0.49 6.95 5.76
N MET A 18 -1.33 7.94 5.40
CA MET A 18 -1.99 8.87 6.36
C MET A 18 -0.97 9.44 7.39
N GLN A 19 0.18 9.91 6.91
CA GLN A 19 1.32 10.38 7.74
C GLN A 19 1.86 9.33 8.75
N GLY A 20 1.72 8.05 8.48
CA GLY A 20 2.20 6.96 9.34
C GLY A 20 1.21 6.46 10.37
N ARG A 21 0.01 7.05 10.51
CA ARG A 21 -1.01 6.57 11.47
C ARG A 21 -1.57 5.20 11.13
N LEU A 22 -1.54 4.81 9.86
CA LEU A 22 -1.95 3.47 9.42
C LEU A 22 -0.90 2.39 9.71
N LEU A 23 0.34 2.77 10.03
CA LEU A 23 1.41 1.79 10.29
C LEU A 23 1.15 0.97 11.55
N ASP A 24 0.46 1.58 12.53
CA ASP A 24 0.17 1.01 13.84
C ASP A 24 -1.25 0.43 13.95
N ASP A 25 -2.00 0.39 12.83
CA ASP A 25 -3.34 -0.22 12.86
C ASP A 25 -3.21 -1.72 13.15
N PRO A 26 -3.87 -2.24 14.20
CA PRO A 26 -3.67 -3.62 14.64
C PRO A 26 -4.05 -4.65 13.57
N VAL A 27 -5.03 -4.34 12.71
CA VAL A 27 -5.44 -5.22 11.61
C VAL A 27 -4.34 -5.27 10.55
N LEU A 28 -3.78 -4.10 10.19
CA LEU A 28 -2.71 -4.05 9.22
C LEU A 28 -1.41 -4.69 9.73
N VAL A 29 -1.11 -4.55 11.03
CA VAL A 29 0.03 -5.23 11.67
C VAL A 29 -0.16 -6.74 11.67
N GLU A 30 -1.37 -7.25 11.94
CA GLU A 30 -1.65 -8.69 11.88
C GLU A 30 -1.43 -9.25 10.46
N ILE A 31 -1.92 -8.53 9.44
CA ILE A 31 -1.72 -8.91 8.04
C ILE A 31 -0.24 -8.84 7.67
N ALA A 32 0.46 -7.77 8.06
CA ALA A 32 1.89 -7.60 7.86
C ALA A 32 2.68 -8.80 8.42
N ASN A 33 2.34 -9.24 9.64
CA ASN A 33 2.93 -10.41 10.27
C ASN A 33 2.64 -11.71 9.50
N LYS A 34 1.41 -11.89 9.00
CA LYS A 34 1.03 -13.09 8.20
C LYS A 34 1.90 -13.24 6.94
N TYR A 35 2.26 -12.13 6.31
CA TYR A 35 3.08 -12.12 5.10
C TYR A 35 4.57 -11.91 5.37
N ASN A 36 4.98 -11.71 6.63
CA ASN A 36 6.33 -11.32 7.02
C ASN A 36 6.85 -10.10 6.22
N LYS A 37 5.96 -9.11 6.05
CA LYS A 37 6.20 -7.85 5.35
C LYS A 37 5.84 -6.69 6.27
N SER A 38 6.25 -5.48 5.96
CA SER A 38 5.85 -4.31 6.75
C SER A 38 4.46 -3.82 6.39
N THR A 39 3.81 -3.09 7.30
CA THR A 39 2.52 -2.46 7.05
C THR A 39 2.53 -1.57 5.80
N ALA A 40 3.66 -0.90 5.52
CA ALA A 40 3.82 -0.10 4.30
C ALA A 40 3.78 -0.96 3.03
N GLN A 41 4.46 -2.11 3.03
CA GLN A 41 4.43 -3.07 1.93
C GLN A 41 3.02 -3.63 1.71
N ILE A 42 2.28 -3.94 2.79
CA ILE A 42 0.89 -4.40 2.70
C ILE A 42 -0.01 -3.35 2.04
N ILE A 43 0.07 -2.09 2.46
CA ILE A 43 -0.73 -1.00 1.89
C ILE A 43 -0.42 -0.81 0.41
N ILE A 44 0.88 -0.72 0.05
CA ILE A 44 1.30 -0.55 -1.33
C ILE A 44 0.84 -1.73 -2.19
N ARG A 45 0.98 -2.97 -1.69
CA ARG A 45 0.54 -4.16 -2.41
C ARG A 45 -0.97 -4.17 -2.63
N TRP A 46 -1.74 -3.77 -1.62
CA TRP A 46 -3.20 -3.68 -1.72
C TRP A 46 -3.63 -2.65 -2.77
N ASP A 47 -3.02 -1.47 -2.76
CA ASP A 47 -3.29 -0.44 -3.77
C ASP A 47 -2.97 -0.97 -5.18
N LEU A 48 -1.79 -1.59 -5.37
CA LEU A 48 -1.41 -2.18 -6.67
C LEU A 48 -2.39 -3.26 -7.14
N GLN A 49 -2.82 -4.17 -6.25
CA GLN A 49 -3.79 -5.23 -6.59
C GLN A 49 -5.20 -4.71 -6.87
N THR A 50 -5.58 -3.58 -6.27
CA THR A 50 -6.88 -2.93 -6.53
C THR A 50 -6.87 -2.01 -7.76
N GLY A 51 -5.72 -1.89 -8.44
CA GLY A 51 -5.55 -1.06 -9.62
C GLY A 51 -5.32 0.42 -9.31
N VAL A 52 -4.92 0.74 -8.07
CA VAL A 52 -4.58 2.08 -7.61
C VAL A 52 -3.07 2.30 -7.79
N VAL A 53 -2.69 3.33 -8.53
CA VAL A 53 -1.26 3.67 -8.71
C VAL A 53 -0.76 4.41 -7.48
N THR A 54 0.23 3.85 -6.79
CA THR A 54 0.86 4.46 -5.61
C THR A 54 2.21 5.06 -5.93
N ILE A 55 2.44 6.30 -5.49
CA ILE A 55 3.75 6.95 -5.54
C ILE A 55 4.21 7.23 -4.10
N PRO A 56 4.81 6.24 -3.41
CA PRO A 56 5.23 6.42 -2.02
C PRO A 56 6.42 7.37 -1.93
N LYS A 57 6.20 8.59 -1.40
CA LYS A 57 7.29 9.54 -1.13
C LYS A 57 8.07 9.11 0.10
N SER A 58 9.38 8.89 -0.05
CA SER A 58 10.31 8.68 1.07
C SER A 58 11.64 9.37 0.81
N VAL A 59 12.26 9.90 1.85
CA VAL A 59 13.63 10.44 1.83
C VAL A 59 14.65 9.50 2.49
N LYS A 60 14.17 8.39 3.07
CA LYS A 60 15.00 7.39 3.76
C LYS A 60 15.32 6.24 2.81
N PRO A 61 16.60 5.97 2.48
CA PRO A 61 16.98 4.94 1.51
C PRO A 61 16.42 3.55 1.81
N HIS A 62 16.45 3.11 3.08
CA HIS A 62 15.91 1.80 3.47
C HIS A 62 14.41 1.68 3.16
N ARG A 63 13.63 2.75 3.38
CA ARG A 63 12.19 2.75 3.06
C ARG A 63 11.93 2.78 1.56
N ILE A 64 12.82 3.39 0.77
CA ILE A 64 12.68 3.37 -0.70
C ILE A 64 12.85 1.94 -1.21
N ALA A 65 13.88 1.23 -0.73
CA ALA A 65 14.10 -0.16 -1.08
C ALA A 65 12.94 -1.05 -0.62
N GLU A 66 12.50 -0.89 0.63
CA GLU A 66 11.36 -1.63 1.20
C GLU A 66 10.05 -1.38 0.43
N ASN A 67 9.75 -0.14 0.06
CA ASN A 67 8.55 0.21 -0.71
C ASN A 67 8.58 -0.36 -2.14
N ALA A 68 9.75 -0.65 -2.69
CA ALA A 68 9.89 -1.27 -4.00
C ALA A 68 9.78 -2.81 -3.94
N ASP A 69 10.03 -3.41 -2.77
CA ASP A 69 9.94 -4.85 -2.52
C ASP A 69 8.50 -5.30 -2.23
N VAL A 70 7.61 -5.08 -3.20
CA VAL A 70 6.15 -5.34 -3.10
C VAL A 70 5.63 -6.22 -4.24
N PHE A 71 6.53 -6.74 -5.07
CA PHE A 71 6.19 -7.56 -6.23
C PHE A 71 6.44 -9.05 -6.01
N ASP A 72 7.02 -9.44 -4.88
CA ASP A 72 7.40 -10.81 -4.53
C ASP A 72 6.33 -11.57 -3.70
N PHE A 73 5.22 -10.91 -3.37
CA PHE A 73 4.08 -11.52 -2.66
C PHE A 73 2.74 -11.03 -3.20
N GLU A 74 1.65 -11.73 -2.85
CA GLU A 74 0.28 -11.37 -3.20
C GLU A 74 -0.64 -11.51 -1.99
N LEU A 75 -1.50 -10.52 -1.76
CA LEU A 75 -2.53 -10.58 -0.72
C LEU A 75 -3.67 -11.49 -1.17
N SER A 76 -4.02 -12.44 -0.30
CA SER A 76 -5.18 -13.32 -0.50
C SER A 76 -6.48 -12.56 -0.21
N GLN A 77 -7.55 -12.89 -0.94
CA GLN A 77 -8.91 -12.39 -0.64
C GLN A 77 -9.48 -12.97 0.65
#